data_AF-A0A7Y0ZVE0-F1
#
_entry.id   AF-A0A7Y0ZVE0-F1
#
_cell.length_a   1.000
_cell.length_b   1.000
_cell.length_c   1.000
_cell.angle_alpha   90.00
_cell.angle_beta   90.00
_cell.angle_gamma   90.00
#
_symmetry.space_group_name_H-M   'P 1'
#
loop_
_entity.id
_entity.type
_entity.pdbx_description
1 polymer ?
#
loop_
_entity_poly.entity_id
_entity_poly.type
_entity_poly.pdbx_seq_one_letter_code
_entity_poly.pdbx_strand_id
1 'polypeptide(L)'
;MFLKNEAARLITINHLVDGVETSYPILPGENPAVEVPDEAAKIDFVKALLKNGDLRRVGADELEVDDSEDEDLSAQAEALGIKVSKSWDESRLREEIAKAQAAQ
;
A
#
# COMPACT_ATOMS: atom_id res chain seq x y z
N MET A 1 -2.95 11.98 2.12
CA MET A 1 -1.66 12.05 1.37
C MET A 1 -1.75 12.97 0.15
N PHE A 2 -0.64 13.53 -0.34
CA PHE A 2 -0.58 14.30 -1.60
C PHE A 2 0.19 13.53 -2.68
N LEU A 3 -0.41 13.37 -3.86
CA LEU A 3 0.15 12.61 -4.98
C LEU A 3 0.36 13.50 -6.20
N LYS A 4 1.56 13.44 -6.77
CA LYS A 4 1.95 14.09 -8.01
C LYS A 4 2.07 13.06 -9.12
N ASN A 5 1.55 13.40 -10.29
CA ASN A 5 1.63 12.56 -11.48
C ASN A 5 2.90 12.85 -12.26
N GLU A 6 3.78 11.84 -12.34
CA GLU A 6 5.03 11.89 -13.09
C GLU A 6 4.89 11.23 -14.48
N ALA A 7 3.79 10.53 -14.72
CA ALA A 7 3.47 9.94 -16.01
C ALA A 7 3.01 11.00 -17.03
N ALA A 8 3.08 10.67 -18.31
CA ALA A 8 2.59 11.53 -19.40
C ALA A 8 1.06 11.42 -19.64
N ARG A 9 0.35 10.65 -18.81
CA ARG A 9 -1.08 10.33 -18.96
C ARG A 9 -1.86 10.75 -17.72
N LEU A 10 -3.13 11.10 -17.88
CA LEU A 10 -4.05 11.30 -16.75
C LEU A 10 -4.17 10.02 -15.93
N ILE A 11 -4.02 10.14 -14.61
CA ILE A 11 -4.26 9.08 -13.65
C ILE A 11 -5.46 9.49 -12.81
N THR A 12 -6.48 8.63 -12.74
CA THR A 12 -7.64 8.85 -11.89
C THR A 12 -7.68 7.76 -10.84
N ILE A 13 -7.68 8.15 -9.56
CA ILE A 13 -7.85 7.22 -8.45
C ILE A 13 -9.34 7.21 -8.10
N ASN A 14 -9.98 6.05 -8.21
CA ASN A 14 -11.36 5.88 -7.77
C ASN A 14 -11.35 5.20 -6.41
N HIS A 15 -12.05 5.80 -5.45
CA HIS A 15 -12.12 5.30 -4.09
C HIS A 15 -13.54 5.45 -3.55
N LEU A 16 -14.03 4.42 -2.86
CA LEU A 16 -15.33 4.42 -2.22
C LEU A 16 -15.19 5.03 -0.81
N VAL A 17 -15.59 6.28 -0.63
CA VAL A 17 -15.60 6.97 0.68
C VAL A 17 -17.03 6.94 1.20
N ASP A 18 -17.28 6.30 2.35
CA ASP A 18 -18.62 6.23 2.97
C ASP A 18 -19.74 5.73 2.03
N GLY A 19 -19.40 4.82 1.11
CA GLY A 19 -20.35 4.29 0.11
C GLY A 19 -20.57 5.21 -1.10
N VAL A 20 -19.82 6.31 -1.22
CA VAL A 20 -19.83 7.22 -2.37
C VAL A 20 -18.56 7.04 -3.19
N GLU A 21 -18.72 6.72 -4.47
CA GLU A 21 -17.60 6.65 -5.40
C GLU A 21 -17.02 8.06 -5.61
N THR A 22 -15.80 8.25 -5.16
CA THR A 22 -15.07 9.52 -5.26
C THR A 22 -13.87 9.33 -6.17
N SER A 23 -13.79 10.17 -7.20
CA SER A 23 -12.70 10.14 -8.17
C SER A 23 -11.73 11.30 -7.94
N TYR A 24 -10.44 11.00 -7.88
CA TYR A 24 -9.34 11.95 -7.73
C TYR A 24 -8.52 12.00 -9.02
N PRO A 25 -8.77 12.96 -9.93
CA PRO A 25 -7.99 13.11 -11.15
C PRO A 25 -6.66 13.81 -10.87
N ILE A 26 -5.55 13.13 -11.17
CA ILE A 26 -4.19 13.63 -11.03
C ILE A 26 -3.63 13.93 -12.41
N LEU A 27 -3.58 15.22 -12.77
CA LEU A 27 -3.16 15.67 -14.10
C LEU A 27 -1.64 15.50 -14.31
N PRO A 28 -1.19 15.06 -15.49
CA PRO A 28 0.24 14.91 -15.80
C PRO A 28 0.91 16.26 -16.03
N GLY A 29 2.25 16.30 -15.98
CA GLY A 29 3.06 17.49 -16.29
C GLY A 29 3.30 18.41 -15.09
N GLU A 30 3.35 19.72 -15.30
CA GLU A 30 3.65 20.72 -14.24
C GLU A 30 2.45 21.03 -13.34
N ASN A 31 1.46 20.15 -13.28
CA ASN A 31 0.29 20.32 -12.44
C ASN A 31 0.62 20.11 -10.95
N PRO A 32 -0.09 20.79 -10.04
CA PRO A 32 0.10 20.62 -8.60
C PRO A 32 -0.27 19.21 -8.14
N ALA A 33 0.28 18.80 -6.99
CA ALA A 33 -0.08 17.55 -6.35
C ALA A 33 -1.55 17.57 -5.89
N VAL A 34 -2.21 16.43 -5.98
CA VAL A 34 -3.61 16.24 -5.59
C VAL A 34 -3.66 15.56 -4.22
N GLU A 35 -4.50 16.10 -3.34
CA GLU A 35 -4.77 15.47 -2.05
C GLU A 35 -5.70 14.27 -2.24
N VAL A 36 -5.23 13.13 -1.76
CA VAL A 36 -5.90 11.83 -1.85
C VAL A 36 -5.87 11.20 -0.46
N PRO A 37 -7.00 10.68 0.05
CA PRO A 37 -7.03 10.03 1.36
C PRO A 37 -6.13 8.80 1.39
N ASP A 38 -5.54 8.52 2.55
CA ASP A 38 -4.58 7.43 2.71
C ASP A 38 -5.19 6.05 2.45
N GLU A 39 -6.48 5.87 2.69
CA GLU A 39 -7.21 4.65 2.31
C GLU A 39 -7.20 4.43 0.80
N ALA A 40 -7.41 5.49 0.02
CA ALA A 40 -7.31 5.44 -1.44
C ALA A 40 -5.86 5.22 -1.90
N ALA A 41 -4.87 5.75 -1.18
CA ALA A 41 -3.47 5.52 -1.49
C ALA A 41 -3.02 4.07 -1.22
N LYS A 42 -3.77 3.34 -0.37
CA LYS A 42 -3.51 1.95 -0.01
C LYS A 42 -4.17 0.92 -0.94
N ILE A 43 -4.83 1.34 -2.01
CA ILE A 43 -5.36 0.38 -3.00
C ILE A 43 -4.22 -0.13 -3.90
N ASP A 44 -4.28 -1.39 -4.32
CA ASP A 44 -3.25 -2.04 -5.15
C ASP A 44 -2.90 -1.23 -6.40
N PHE A 45 -3.90 -0.60 -7.01
CA PHE A 45 -3.71 0.25 -8.18
C PHE A 45 -2.77 1.43 -7.90
N VAL A 46 -2.95 2.14 -6.78
CA VAL A 46 -2.13 3.31 -6.43
C VAL A 46 -0.74 2.88 -5.98
N LYS A 47 -0.65 1.79 -5.24
CA LYS A 47 0.62 1.18 -4.83
C LYS A 47 1.46 0.78 -6.03
N ALA A 48 0.86 0.15 -7.03
CA ALA A 48 1.53 -0.19 -8.28
C ALA A 48 2.02 1.05 -9.04
N LEU A 49 1.25 2.15 -9.04
CA LEU A 49 1.66 3.39 -9.69
C LEU A 49 2.81 4.09 -8.94
N LEU A 50 2.79 4.06 -7.61
CA LEU A 50 3.90 4.55 -6.77
C LEU A 50 5.17 3.72 -7.00
N LYS A 51 5.05 2.39 -7.04
CA LYS A 51 6.16 1.47 -7.26
C LYS A 51 6.78 1.61 -8.66
N ASN A 52 5.95 1.83 -9.68
CA ASN A 52 6.43 2.06 -11.05
C ASN A 52 6.98 3.48 -11.27
N GLY A 53 6.77 4.40 -10.32
CA GLY A 53 7.18 5.80 -10.46
C GLY A 53 6.22 6.67 -11.29
N ASP A 54 5.05 6.15 -11.66
CA ASP A 54 3.99 6.91 -12.32
C ASP A 54 3.38 7.97 -11.38
N LEU A 55 3.38 7.70 -10.07
CA LEU A 55 2.98 8.64 -9.02
C LEU A 55 4.13 8.88 -8.04
N ARG A 56 4.22 10.12 -7.53
CA ARG A 56 5.16 10.51 -6.48
C ARG A 56 4.41 11.14 -5.30
N ARG A 57 4.77 10.76 -4.08
CA ARG A 57 4.25 11.40 -2.85
C ARG A 57 4.92 12.76 -2.66
N VAL A 58 4.15 13.81 -2.36
CA VAL A 58 4.66 15.20 -2.19
C VAL A 58 4.11 15.82 -0.92
N GLY A 59 4.86 15.85 0.17
CA GLY A 59 4.42 16.46 1.42
C GLY A 59 5.47 16.34 2.52
N ALA A 60 5.38 17.18 3.57
CA ALA A 60 6.38 17.39 4.62
C ALA A 60 6.63 16.21 5.57
N ASP A 61 6.09 15.04 5.25
CA ASP A 61 6.29 13.81 5.98
C ASP A 61 7.00 12.84 5.02
N GLU A 62 8.29 13.10 4.81
CA GLU A 62 9.25 12.08 4.36
C GLU A 62 9.46 11.00 5.43
N LEU A 63 8.43 10.68 6.24
CA LEU A 63 8.44 9.48 7.06
C LEU A 63 8.32 8.32 6.09
N GLU A 64 9.50 7.78 5.80
CA GLU A 64 9.78 6.40 5.49
C GLU A 64 8.62 5.73 4.75
N VAL A 65 8.81 5.61 3.43
CA VAL A 65 8.32 4.44 2.71
C VAL A 65 8.89 3.21 3.42
N ASP A 66 8.24 2.81 4.52
CA ASP A 66 8.28 1.46 5.00
C ASP A 66 7.61 0.67 3.87
N ASP A 67 8.45 0.17 2.97
CA ASP A 67 8.14 -0.76 1.88
C ASP A 67 7.69 -2.12 2.45
N SER A 68 6.98 -2.12 3.58
CA SER A 68 6.44 -3.28 4.30
C SER A 68 5.04 -3.63 3.76
N GLU A 69 4.96 -3.63 2.43
CA GLU A 69 3.85 -4.19 1.67
C GLU A 69 4.15 -5.57 1.11
N ASP A 70 5.34 -6.11 1.40
CA ASP A 70 5.36 -7.47 1.88
C ASP A 70 4.80 -7.40 3.30
N GLU A 71 3.53 -7.76 3.49
CA GLU A 71 3.07 -8.20 4.81
C GLU A 71 4.10 -9.20 5.30
N ASP A 72 5.00 -8.79 6.19
CA ASP A 72 6.03 -9.65 6.77
C ASP A 72 5.29 -10.74 7.53
N LEU A 73 4.94 -11.81 6.83
CA LEU A 73 4.39 -13.03 7.41
C LEU A 73 5.36 -13.50 8.52
N SER A 74 6.65 -13.19 8.36
CA SER A 74 7.65 -13.34 9.41
C SER A 74 7.31 -12.54 10.68
N ALA A 75 7.01 -11.25 10.57
CA ALA A 75 6.63 -10.40 11.70
C ALA A 75 5.28 -10.80 12.30
N GLN A 76 4.29 -11.17 11.49
CA GLN A 76 2.99 -11.68 11.98
C GLN A 76 3.16 -12.99 12.75
N ALA A 77 3.98 -13.90 12.23
CA ALA A 77 4.32 -15.15 12.90
C ALA A 77 5.06 -14.89 14.23
N GLU A 78 6.05 -14.01 14.25
CA GLU A 78 6.77 -13.65 15.48
C GLU A 78 5.85 -13.00 16.54
N ALA A 79 4.90 -12.15 16.12
CA ALA A 79 3.89 -11.56 17.01
C ALA A 79 2.98 -12.62 17.67
N LEU A 80 2.73 -13.72 16.97
CA LEU A 80 2.00 -14.89 17.47
C LEU A 80 2.90 -15.88 18.23
N GLY A 81 4.20 -15.59 18.38
CA GLY A 81 5.17 -16.45 19.03
C GLY A 81 5.66 -17.63 18.19
N ILE A 82 5.37 -17.63 16.88
CA ILE A 82 5.80 -18.66 15.93
C ILE A 82 7.26 -18.37 15.53
N LYS A 83 8.15 -19.34 15.76
CA LYS A 83 9.55 -19.25 15.32
C LYS A 83 9.68 -19.56 13.84
N VAL A 84 9.75 -18.51 13.03
CA VAL A 84 9.92 -18.62 11.57
C VAL A 84 11.30 -19.15 11.24
N SER A 85 11.35 -20.23 10.45
CA SER A 85 12.60 -20.77 9.92
C SER A 85 12.79 -20.33 8.48
N LYS A 86 14.03 -19.96 8.11
CA LYS A 86 14.40 -19.58 6.72
C LYS A 86 14.12 -20.64 5.65
N SER A 87 13.83 -21.88 6.06
CA SER A 87 13.46 -23.00 5.19
C SER A 87 11.95 -23.15 4.99
N TRP A 88 11.15 -22.23 5.51
CA TRP A 88 9.69 -22.26 5.33
C TRP A 88 9.32 -21.47 4.08
N ASP A 89 8.56 -22.11 3.22
CA ASP A 89 7.88 -21.44 2.12
C ASP A 89 6.72 -20.57 2.65
N GLU A 90 6.42 -19.51 1.92
CA GLU A 90 5.39 -18.51 2.25
C GLU A 90 4.02 -19.14 2.55
N SER A 91 3.63 -20.17 1.80
CA SER A 91 2.40 -20.93 2.04
C SER A 91 2.34 -21.58 3.42
N ARG A 92 3.46 -22.17 3.87
CA ARG A 92 3.56 -22.83 5.18
C ARG A 92 3.51 -21.81 6.30
N LEU A 93 4.18 -20.67 6.10
CA LEU A 93 4.21 -19.59 7.06
C LEU A 93 2.81 -18.99 7.27
N ARG A 94 2.08 -18.75 6.17
CA ARG A 94 0.69 -18.27 6.21
C ARG A 94 -0.26 -19.24 6.90
N GLU A 95 -0.10 -20.54 6.68
CA GLU A 95 -0.93 -21.57 7.31
C GLU A 95 -0.72 -21.63 8.83
N GLU A 96 0.52 -21.51 9.30
CA GLU A 96 0.84 -21.49 10.74
C GLU A 96 0.35 -20.20 11.42
N ILE A 97 0.44 -19.06 10.74
CA ILE A 97 -0.13 -17.78 11.23
C ILE A 97 -1.65 -17.89 11.38
N ALA A 98 -2.35 -18.37 10.35
CA ALA A 98 -3.80 -18.54 10.38
C ALA A 98 -4.24 -19.49 11.50
N LYS A 99 -3.48 -20.56 11.74
CA LYS A 99 -3.74 -21.52 12.81
C LYS A 99 -3.54 -20.93 14.19
N ALA A 100 -2.50 -20.12 14.39
CA ALA A 100 -2.25 -19.44 15.67
C ALA A 100 -3.29 -18.34 15.93
N GLN A 101 -3.73 -17.62 14.90
CA GLN A 101 -4.82 -16.64 15.01
C GLN A 101 -6.16 -17.29 15.36
N ALA A 102 -6.48 -18.46 14.78
CA ALA A 102 -7.72 -19.18 15.08
C ALA A 102 -7.74 -19.84 16.48
N ALA A 103 -6.58 -19.93 17.14
CA ALA A 103 -6.43 -20.53 18.46
C ALA A 103 -6.43 -19.50 19.61
N GLN A 104 -6.52 -18.19 19.30
CA GLN A 104 -6.80 -17.13 20.27
C GLN A 104 -8.30 -16.96 20.50
#